data_AF-A0A1C0V2Z4-F1
#
_entry.id   AF-A0A1C0V2Z4-F1
#
_cell.length_a   1.000
_cell.length_b   1.000
_cell.length_c   1.000
_cell.angle_alpha   90.00
_cell.angle_beta   90.00
_cell.angle_gamma   90.00
#
_symmetry.space_group_name_H-M   'P 1'
#
loop_
_entity.id
_entity.type
_entity.pdbx_description
1 polymer ?
#
loop_
_entity_poly.entity_id
_entity_poly.type
_entity_poly.pdbx_seq_one_letter_code
_entity_poly.pdbx_strand_id
1 'polypeptide(L)'
;MLLHDFLIEMARDRELSPNQEQILILRLAEEKDYEEIATKLRTSPGACLKQMGHIYKKFGVSGSYRGKENRLRISLLDQFAEWSKVKAAEDLQRQRLKNSSFLGRFDEDTEAIAFISSPQNPELVSSRQHGLKLADLSSEKLRSLAIATPNQNLPSPEYSHFIGRETEIARLLELLSDDRAAHIITVNGFGGVGKTALVLEAAYRCLQASRIQEAYLSAPTFEAIIFTSAKESYLTSAGILPRLQRDRSLSDICRVISSTLDIPELVNGELNQQLNNIRECLSKKRTLLILDNLESVINPQSILAFLYDLPPIVKVVITSREQALFMPMHLESLLEVDSLKLIKNQAKEQGITLTQEQCQIVYQETSGLPTAAIYAVNKLASGYSLSEAIERIKDSSSELANFLFKSSIKSLIGQPSHLLLMAAAKFEKPATRDAIAKASDINNTATIADGLVKLQQLSLLKQEGDRYSMLELIRNYVRNES
;
A
#
# COMPACT_ATOMS: atom_id res chain seq x y z
N MET A 1 16.69 11.53 -11.91
CA MET A 1 17.75 11.17 -12.89
C MET A 1 18.65 10.13 -12.22
N LEU A 2 18.97 9.03 -12.90
CA LEU A 2 19.83 7.98 -12.34
C LEU A 2 21.27 8.50 -12.25
N LEU A 3 21.97 8.23 -11.14
CA LEU A 3 23.35 8.66 -10.98
C LEU A 3 24.30 7.85 -11.87
N HIS A 4 25.35 8.51 -12.37
CA HIS A 4 26.39 7.86 -13.18
C HIS A 4 27.01 6.67 -12.46
N ASP A 5 27.40 6.83 -11.20
CA ASP A 5 28.08 5.79 -10.43
C ASP A 5 27.20 4.54 -10.25
N PHE A 6 25.90 4.75 -10.04
CA PHE A 6 24.92 3.66 -9.97
C PHE A 6 24.82 2.91 -11.30
N LEU A 7 24.74 3.61 -12.43
CA LEU A 7 24.64 2.97 -13.74
C LEU A 7 25.92 2.24 -14.13
N ILE A 8 27.08 2.70 -13.68
CA ILE A 8 28.37 2.00 -13.84
C ILE A 8 28.34 0.70 -13.03
N GLU A 9 27.85 0.73 -11.79
CA GLU A 9 27.73 -0.47 -10.95
C GLU A 9 26.77 -1.50 -11.57
N MET A 10 25.59 -1.05 -12.00
CA MET A 10 24.62 -1.89 -12.69
C MET A 10 25.14 -2.44 -14.02
N ALA A 11 25.96 -1.67 -14.74
CA ALA A 11 26.59 -2.14 -15.97
C ALA A 11 27.58 -3.27 -15.68
N ARG A 12 28.36 -3.18 -14.59
CA ARG A 12 29.31 -4.21 -14.16
C ARG A 12 28.61 -5.48 -13.68
N ASP A 13 27.58 -5.34 -12.85
CA ASP A 13 26.80 -6.48 -12.33
C ASP A 13 26.11 -7.28 -13.43
N ARG A 14 25.82 -6.63 -14.57
CA ARG A 14 25.22 -7.25 -15.76
C ARG A 14 26.24 -7.55 -16.86
N GLU A 15 27.53 -7.45 -16.55
CA GLU A 15 28.65 -7.73 -17.44
C GLU A 15 28.53 -7.00 -18.80
N LEU A 16 28.08 -5.74 -18.80
CA LEU A 16 28.02 -4.93 -20.01
C LEU A 16 29.44 -4.71 -20.57
N SER A 17 29.56 -4.67 -21.90
CA SER A 17 30.82 -4.22 -22.50
C SER A 17 31.02 -2.72 -22.29
N PRO A 18 32.26 -2.19 -22.36
CA PRO A 18 32.51 -0.76 -22.17
C PRO A 18 31.67 0.15 -23.10
N ASN A 19 31.41 -0.32 -24.32
CA ASN A 19 30.55 0.40 -25.27
C ASN A 19 29.06 0.34 -24.87
N GLN A 20 28.60 -0.78 -24.32
CA GLN A 20 27.23 -0.90 -23.81
C GLN A 20 27.00 -0.03 -22.56
N GLU A 21 27.98 0.01 -21.66
CA GLU A 21 27.96 0.87 -20.47
C GLU A 21 27.84 2.36 -20.87
N GLN A 22 28.67 2.83 -21.79
CA GLN A 22 28.59 4.21 -22.27
C GLN A 22 27.23 4.54 -22.91
N ILE A 23 26.68 3.64 -23.71
CA ILE A 23 25.35 3.83 -24.31
C ILE A 23 24.27 3.88 -23.22
N LEU A 24 24.32 2.99 -22.22
CA LEU A 24 23.38 2.96 -21.11
C LEU A 24 23.40 4.28 -20.33
N ILE A 25 24.60 4.77 -20.00
CA ILE A 25 24.80 6.02 -19.25
C ILE A 25 24.32 7.23 -20.05
N LEU A 26 24.77 7.37 -21.29
CA LEU A 26 24.36 8.51 -22.13
C LEU A 26 22.84 8.53 -22.35
N ARG A 27 22.20 7.35 -22.44
CA ARG A 27 20.76 7.25 -22.67
C ARG A 27 19.92 7.45 -21.40
N LEU A 28 20.38 6.98 -20.24
CA LEU A 28 19.59 6.96 -19.00
C LEU A 28 20.01 7.97 -17.94
N ALA A 29 21.26 8.42 -17.94
CA ALA A 29 21.77 9.47 -17.06
C ALA A 29 21.73 10.84 -17.75
N GLU A 30 22.20 10.93 -18.99
CA GLU A 30 22.29 12.18 -19.76
C GLU A 30 21.09 12.42 -20.70
N GLU A 31 20.14 11.48 -20.75
CA GLU A 31 18.90 11.53 -21.56
C GLU A 31 19.08 11.78 -23.06
N LYS A 32 20.24 11.45 -23.61
CA LYS A 32 20.57 11.69 -25.01
C LYS A 32 19.80 10.79 -25.96
N ASP A 33 19.40 11.32 -27.11
CA ASP A 33 18.82 10.50 -28.17
C ASP A 33 19.89 9.66 -28.91
N TYR A 34 19.46 8.74 -29.76
CA TYR A 34 20.39 7.84 -30.47
C TYR A 34 21.27 8.56 -31.50
N GLU A 35 20.88 9.74 -31.99
CA GLU A 35 21.70 10.55 -32.90
C GLU A 35 22.83 11.25 -32.14
N GLU A 36 22.52 11.80 -30.97
CA GLU A 36 23.50 12.42 -30.07
C GLU A 36 24.49 11.39 -29.50
N ILE A 37 24.02 10.20 -29.14
CA ILE A 37 24.88 9.09 -28.68
C ILE A 37 25.79 8.62 -29.81
N ALA A 38 25.24 8.44 -31.02
CA ALA A 38 26.01 8.00 -32.19
C ALA A 38 27.13 8.99 -32.53
N THR A 39 26.84 10.28 -32.44
CA THR A 39 27.82 11.36 -32.65
C THR A 39 28.94 11.32 -31.60
N LYS A 40 28.58 11.20 -30.31
CA LYS A 40 29.56 11.11 -29.21
C LYS A 40 30.46 9.86 -29.30
N LEU A 41 29.90 8.72 -29.70
CA LEU A 41 30.61 7.43 -29.75
C LEU A 41 31.21 7.12 -31.13
N ARG A 42 31.13 8.06 -32.09
CA ARG A 42 31.59 7.90 -33.48
C ARG A 42 31.07 6.60 -34.12
N THR A 43 29.77 6.36 -33.97
CA THR A 43 29.07 5.19 -34.49
C THR A 43 27.77 5.59 -35.20
N SER A 44 26.89 4.65 -35.55
CA SER A 44 25.59 4.94 -36.15
C SER A 44 24.43 4.78 -35.16
N PRO A 45 23.32 5.54 -35.29
CA PRO A 45 22.15 5.41 -34.42
C PRO A 45 21.57 3.99 -34.41
N GLY A 46 21.59 3.32 -35.57
CA GLY A 46 21.18 1.92 -35.70
C GLY A 46 22.07 0.95 -34.93
N ALA A 47 23.38 1.23 -34.84
CA ALA A 47 24.29 0.45 -34.00
C ALA A 47 24.01 0.67 -32.51
N CYS A 48 23.74 1.92 -32.08
CA CYS A 48 23.33 2.22 -30.71
C CYS A 48 22.03 1.51 -30.32
N LEU A 49 21.03 1.53 -31.19
CA LEU A 49 19.74 0.87 -30.96
C LEU A 49 19.89 -0.66 -30.89
N LYS A 50 20.75 -1.25 -31.72
CA LYS A 50 21.10 -2.68 -31.64
C LYS A 50 21.76 -3.02 -30.30
N GLN A 51 22.71 -2.20 -29.84
CA GLN A 51 23.35 -2.38 -28.53
C GLN A 51 22.37 -2.24 -27.36
N MET A 52 21.46 -1.27 -27.40
CA MET A 52 20.37 -1.18 -26.41
C MET A 52 19.49 -2.43 -26.39
N GLY A 53 19.24 -3.04 -27.56
CA GLY A 53 18.60 -4.36 -27.65
C GLY A 53 19.30 -5.46 -26.87
N HIS A 54 20.64 -5.47 -26.85
CA HIS A 54 21.44 -6.40 -26.06
C HIS A 54 21.44 -6.05 -24.57
N ILE A 55 21.49 -4.75 -24.23
CA ILE A 55 21.40 -4.27 -22.85
C ILE A 55 20.08 -4.71 -22.23
N TYR A 56 18.94 -4.52 -22.92
CA TYR A 56 17.65 -5.00 -22.44
C TYR A 56 17.66 -6.50 -22.10
N LYS A 57 18.30 -7.34 -22.93
CA LYS A 57 18.40 -8.78 -22.65
C LYS A 57 19.22 -9.06 -21.39
N LYS A 58 20.34 -8.37 -21.19
CA LYS A 58 21.19 -8.53 -20.00
C LYS A 58 20.50 -8.07 -18.71
N PHE A 59 19.59 -7.10 -18.82
CA PHE A 59 18.72 -6.67 -17.72
C PHE A 59 17.41 -7.47 -17.62
N GLY A 60 17.24 -8.55 -18.39
CA GLY A 60 16.04 -9.40 -18.33
C GLY A 60 14.77 -8.73 -18.87
N VAL A 61 14.87 -7.63 -19.60
CA VAL A 61 13.73 -6.87 -20.13
C VAL A 61 13.24 -7.49 -21.45
N SER A 62 12.11 -8.21 -21.38
CA SER A 62 11.46 -8.88 -22.52
C SER A 62 10.26 -8.10 -23.09
N GLY A 63 9.66 -8.57 -24.19
CA GLY A 63 8.45 -7.98 -24.83
C GLY A 63 8.67 -7.26 -26.17
N SER A 64 7.63 -6.59 -26.69
CA SER A 64 7.69 -5.79 -27.94
C SER A 64 8.56 -4.54 -27.77
N TYR A 65 9.09 -3.99 -28.87
CA TYR A 65 10.07 -2.88 -28.86
C TYR A 65 9.54 -1.61 -28.16
N ARG A 66 8.24 -1.34 -28.23
CA ARG A 66 7.61 -0.20 -27.56
C ARG A 66 7.57 -0.46 -26.05
N GLY A 67 8.31 0.34 -25.28
CA GLY A 67 8.28 0.33 -23.81
C GLY A 67 9.41 -0.43 -23.11
N LYS A 68 10.35 -1.05 -23.82
CA LYS A 68 11.52 -1.72 -23.19
C LYS A 68 12.39 -0.75 -22.40
N GLU A 69 12.62 0.44 -22.94
CA GLU A 69 13.39 1.47 -22.26
C GLU A 69 12.72 1.91 -20.96
N ASN A 70 11.39 2.09 -20.97
CA ASN A 70 10.66 2.48 -19.78
C ASN A 70 10.69 1.38 -18.70
N ARG A 71 10.55 0.12 -19.10
CA ARG A 71 10.70 -1.02 -18.17
C ARG A 71 12.11 -1.10 -17.57
N LEU A 72 13.14 -0.84 -18.38
CA LEU A 72 14.51 -0.75 -17.89
C LEU A 72 14.67 0.42 -16.92
N ARG A 73 14.13 1.60 -17.23
CA ARG A 73 14.17 2.79 -16.36
C ARG A 73 13.49 2.54 -15.02
N ILE A 74 12.30 1.94 -15.02
CA ILE A 74 11.56 1.59 -13.79
C ILE A 74 12.40 0.62 -12.94
N SER A 75 12.86 -0.49 -13.54
CA SER A 75 13.68 -1.47 -12.84
C SER A 75 14.97 -0.88 -12.25
N LEU A 76 15.61 0.05 -12.96
CA LEU A 76 16.80 0.74 -12.48
C LEU A 76 16.48 1.78 -11.40
N LEU A 77 15.33 2.46 -11.45
CA LEU A 77 14.91 3.40 -10.42
C LEU A 77 14.61 2.69 -9.09
N ASP A 78 13.99 1.50 -9.15
CA ASP A 78 13.74 0.68 -7.97
C ASP A 78 15.08 0.23 -7.33
N GLN A 79 16.01 -0.28 -8.15
CA GLN A 79 17.36 -0.63 -7.70
C GLN A 79 18.15 0.59 -7.19
N PHE A 80 17.95 1.77 -7.78
CA PHE A 80 18.61 3.00 -7.36
C PHE A 80 18.15 3.46 -5.98
N ALA A 81 16.86 3.27 -5.65
CA ALA A 81 16.33 3.62 -4.33
C ALA A 81 16.95 2.77 -3.21
N GLU A 82 17.20 1.48 -3.47
CA GLU A 82 17.91 0.59 -2.56
C GLU A 82 19.40 0.93 -2.47
N TRP A 83 20.05 1.09 -3.63
CA TRP A 83 21.46 1.46 -3.74
C TRP A 83 21.78 2.77 -3.00
N SER A 84 20.92 3.78 -3.12
CA SER A 84 21.08 5.07 -2.45
C SER A 84 20.98 4.95 -0.94
N LYS A 85 20.13 4.06 -0.41
CA LYS A 85 20.03 3.80 1.04
C LYS A 85 21.28 3.13 1.57
N VAL A 86 21.81 2.14 0.84
CA VAL A 86 23.05 1.45 1.22
C VAL A 86 24.23 2.42 1.20
N LYS A 87 24.37 3.24 0.15
CA LYS A 87 25.42 4.27 0.07
C LYS A 87 25.31 5.32 1.16
N ALA A 88 24.10 5.81 1.45
CA ALA A 88 23.88 6.75 2.55
C ALA A 88 24.26 6.13 3.91
N ALA A 89 23.97 4.85 4.14
CA ALA A 89 24.35 4.15 5.37
C ALA A 89 25.88 3.91 5.45
N GLU A 90 26.52 3.51 4.35
CA GLU A 90 27.98 3.37 4.25
C GLU A 90 28.70 4.70 4.52
N ASP A 91 28.18 5.81 3.96
CA ASP A 91 28.74 7.14 4.17
C ASP A 91 28.54 7.63 5.60
N LEU A 92 27.39 7.35 6.22
CA LEU A 92 27.13 7.66 7.63
C LEU A 92 28.04 6.84 8.56
N GLN A 93 28.29 5.57 8.23
CA GLN A 93 29.18 4.70 8.99
C GLN A 93 30.65 5.09 8.81
N ARG A 94 31.06 5.49 7.60
CA ARG A 94 32.39 6.08 7.34
C ARG A 94 32.58 7.41 8.05
N GLN A 95 31.54 8.24 8.16
CA GLN A 95 31.58 9.49 8.94
C GLN A 95 31.66 9.19 10.45
N ARG A 96 30.92 8.20 10.96
CA ARG A 96 31.01 7.76 12.37
C ARG A 96 32.38 7.21 12.73
N LEU A 97 32.99 6.40 11.84
CA LEU A 97 34.35 5.86 12.03
C LEU A 97 35.43 6.96 11.98
N LYS A 98 35.24 7.99 11.17
CA LYS A 98 36.12 9.19 11.17
C LYS A 98 35.95 10.04 12.43
N ASN A 99 34.74 10.11 12.98
CA ASN A 99 34.45 10.86 14.19
C ASN A 99 34.83 10.11 15.48
N SER A 100 34.80 8.77 15.48
CA SER A 100 35.23 7.95 16.62
C SER A 100 36.75 7.94 16.81
N SER A 101 37.54 8.17 15.75
CA SER A 101 38.98 8.39 15.87
C SER A 101 39.35 9.74 16.51
N PHE A 102 38.38 10.61 16.80
CA PHE A 102 38.61 11.93 17.42
C PHE A 102 38.21 12.01 18.90
N LEU A 103 37.55 10.98 19.45
CA LEU A 103 37.08 10.92 20.84
C LEU A 103 37.73 9.74 21.58
N GLY A 104 39.05 9.83 21.77
CA GLY A 104 39.82 8.91 22.59
C GLY A 104 40.36 9.61 23.84
N ARG A 105 39.50 9.76 24.86
CA ARG A 105 39.80 9.88 26.31
C ARG A 105 38.55 10.44 27.00
N PHE A 106 37.93 9.65 27.88
CA PHE A 106 37.57 10.00 29.27
C PHE A 106 36.81 8.83 29.92
N ASP A 107 37.00 8.74 31.23
CA ASP A 107 36.91 7.58 32.12
C ASP A 107 35.51 7.02 32.42
N GLU A 108 35.53 5.81 32.98
CA GLU A 108 34.45 5.03 33.59
C GLU A 108 33.79 5.78 34.77
N ASP A 109 32.56 5.36 35.10
CA ASP A 109 31.70 5.78 36.23
C ASP A 109 30.77 6.99 36.02
N THR A 110 29.58 6.76 35.43
CA THR A 110 28.30 7.23 36.01
C THR A 110 27.08 6.61 35.33
N GLU A 111 26.22 5.97 36.12
CA GLU A 111 24.80 5.75 35.78
C GLU A 111 24.04 7.09 35.83
N ALA A 112 23.21 7.37 34.82
CA ALA A 112 21.87 7.95 35.02
C ALA A 112 21.04 7.99 33.72
N ILE A 113 19.79 7.62 33.90
CA ILE A 113 18.60 7.88 33.10
C ILE A 113 18.51 9.36 32.67
N ALA A 114 18.11 9.62 31.41
CA ALA A 114 17.02 10.55 31.02
C ALA A 114 17.19 11.17 29.61
N PHE A 115 16.08 11.16 28.87
CA PHE A 115 15.64 12.18 27.90
C PHE A 115 16.54 12.49 26.69
N ILE A 116 16.19 11.85 25.56
CA ILE A 116 16.53 12.36 24.23
C ILE A 116 15.70 13.62 23.99
N SER A 117 16.33 14.77 24.24
CA SER A 117 15.96 16.03 23.62
C SER A 117 16.57 16.06 22.21
N SER A 118 15.77 16.45 21.21
CA SER A 118 16.20 16.65 19.82
C SER A 118 17.48 17.50 19.71
N PRO A 119 18.34 17.23 18.73
CA PRO A 119 19.19 18.28 18.18
C PRO A 119 18.91 18.53 16.69
N GLN A 120 18.55 19.79 16.47
CA GLN A 120 18.88 20.70 15.39
C GLN A 120 19.82 20.22 14.27
N ASN A 121 19.48 20.66 13.04
CA ASN A 121 20.32 20.75 11.85
C ASN A 121 21.80 21.03 12.16
N PRO A 122 22.74 20.28 11.56
CA PRO A 122 24.09 20.77 11.34
C PRO A 122 24.29 21.25 9.90
N GLU A 123 24.94 22.40 9.82
CA GLU A 123 25.33 23.15 8.65
C GLU A 123 26.23 22.39 7.66
N LEU A 124 26.14 22.84 6.41
CA LEU A 124 27.01 22.50 5.29
C LEU A 124 28.49 22.72 5.62
N VAL A 125 29.29 21.64 5.56
CA VAL A 125 30.75 21.73 5.41
C VAL A 125 31.12 21.35 3.99
N SER A 126 31.60 22.37 3.27
CA SER A 126 32.16 22.28 1.93
C SER A 126 33.41 21.40 1.88
N SER A 127 33.50 20.50 0.90
CA SER A 127 34.79 20.09 0.36
C SER A 127 34.72 20.03 -1.17
N ARG A 128 35.61 20.82 -1.79
CA ARG A 128 35.77 20.97 -3.24
C ARG A 128 36.50 19.74 -3.78
N GLN A 129 36.01 19.16 -4.88
CA GLN A 129 36.82 18.89 -6.08
C GLN A 129 35.94 18.48 -7.29
N HIS A 130 35.74 19.47 -8.18
CA HIS A 130 35.58 19.39 -9.64
C HIS A 130 34.35 18.68 -10.26
N GLY A 131 33.37 19.49 -10.71
CA GLY A 131 32.44 19.11 -11.78
C GLY A 131 31.15 19.93 -11.83
N LEU A 132 31.13 21.00 -12.65
CA LEU A 132 30.00 21.89 -13.01
C LEU A 132 29.49 22.86 -11.91
N LYS A 133 29.69 24.16 -12.13
CA LYS A 133 29.16 25.24 -11.28
C LYS A 133 27.65 25.37 -11.47
N LEU A 134 26.90 25.01 -10.44
CA LEU A 134 25.46 25.34 -10.24
C LEU A 134 25.19 26.84 -9.98
N ALA A 135 26.15 27.73 -10.27
CA ALA A 135 26.09 29.14 -9.90
C ALA A 135 25.44 30.06 -10.96
N ASP A 136 25.14 29.55 -12.16
CA ASP A 136 24.59 30.37 -13.26
C ASP A 136 23.07 30.20 -13.47
N LEU A 137 22.39 29.48 -12.57
CA LEU A 137 20.92 29.45 -12.54
C LEU A 137 20.43 30.52 -11.57
N SER A 138 19.83 31.59 -12.11
CA SER A 138 19.20 32.62 -11.29
C SER A 138 18.22 31.99 -10.29
N SER A 139 18.16 32.54 -9.08
CA SER A 139 17.27 32.11 -8.00
C SER A 139 15.78 32.12 -8.39
N GLU A 140 15.40 32.87 -9.42
CA GLU A 140 14.08 32.82 -10.06
C GLU A 140 13.84 31.52 -10.85
N LYS A 141 14.86 30.99 -11.54
CA LYS A 141 14.74 29.76 -12.34
C LYS A 141 14.69 28.52 -11.46
N LEU A 142 15.44 28.50 -10.35
CA LEU A 142 15.36 27.45 -9.32
C LEU A 142 14.01 27.47 -8.57
N ARG A 143 13.41 28.66 -8.37
CA ARG A 143 12.03 28.77 -7.87
C ARG A 143 10.98 28.32 -8.89
N SER A 144 11.21 28.54 -10.19
CA SER A 144 10.34 28.03 -11.25
C SER A 144 10.46 26.53 -11.51
N LEU A 145 11.53 25.89 -10.99
CA LEU A 145 11.80 24.45 -11.07
C LEU A 145 11.54 23.72 -9.74
N ALA A 146 11.04 24.43 -8.71
CA ALA A 146 10.52 23.78 -7.51
C ALA A 146 9.27 23.00 -7.92
N ILE A 147 9.46 21.72 -8.25
CA ILE A 147 8.37 20.74 -8.33
C ILE A 147 7.64 20.87 -7.00
N ALA A 148 6.45 21.48 -7.02
CA ALA A 148 5.62 21.58 -5.83
C ALA A 148 5.39 20.15 -5.34
N THR A 149 6.06 19.76 -4.25
CA THR A 149 5.88 18.44 -3.69
C THR A 149 4.50 18.40 -3.05
N PRO A 150 3.62 17.46 -3.45
CA PRO A 150 2.30 17.36 -2.85
C PRO A 150 2.39 17.21 -1.33
N ASN A 151 1.54 17.93 -0.60
CA ASN A 151 1.34 17.71 0.83
C ASN A 151 0.86 16.27 1.05
N GLN A 152 1.53 15.50 1.91
CA GLN A 152 1.13 14.10 2.13
C GLN A 152 1.54 13.57 3.50
N ASN A 153 0.79 12.58 3.98
CA ASN A 153 1.07 11.83 5.21
C ASN A 153 0.89 10.30 5.02
N LEU A 154 1.12 9.79 3.80
CA LEU A 154 0.99 8.37 3.51
C LEU A 154 1.92 7.53 4.41
N PRO A 155 1.40 6.48 5.07
CA PRO A 155 2.23 5.58 5.88
C PRO A 155 3.13 4.76 4.97
N SER A 156 4.39 4.55 5.39
CA SER A 156 5.33 3.67 4.69
C SER A 156 4.70 2.30 4.39
N PRO A 157 4.88 1.74 3.18
CA PRO A 157 4.37 0.42 2.85
C PRO A 157 4.89 -0.65 3.83
N GLU A 158 4.00 -1.54 4.28
CA GLU A 158 4.35 -2.71 5.09
C GLU A 158 4.88 -3.89 4.24
N TYR A 159 4.98 -3.72 2.92
CA TYR A 159 5.40 -4.72 1.94
C TYR A 159 6.54 -4.16 1.06
N SER A 160 7.44 -5.02 0.59
CA SER A 160 8.46 -4.59 -0.38
C SER A 160 7.93 -4.54 -1.82
N HIS A 161 7.01 -5.43 -2.17
CA HIS A 161 6.40 -5.50 -3.50
C HIS A 161 4.88 -5.66 -3.39
N PHE A 162 4.15 -4.83 -4.14
CA PHE A 162 2.71 -5.02 -4.31
C PHE A 162 2.46 -6.13 -5.34
N ILE A 163 1.64 -7.12 -4.99
CA ILE A 163 1.45 -8.33 -5.81
C ILE A 163 -0.02 -8.51 -6.18
N GLY A 164 -0.27 -8.65 -7.48
CA GLY A 164 -1.60 -8.83 -8.06
C GLY A 164 -2.39 -7.52 -8.11
N ARG A 165 -3.70 -7.64 -8.34
CA ARG A 165 -4.67 -6.52 -8.32
C ARG A 165 -4.47 -5.42 -9.36
N GLU A 166 -3.77 -5.69 -10.46
CA GLU A 166 -3.54 -4.66 -11.49
C GLU A 166 -4.87 -4.17 -12.10
N THR A 167 -5.88 -5.03 -12.20
CA THR A 167 -7.23 -4.68 -12.65
C THR A 167 -7.92 -3.73 -11.68
N GLU A 168 -7.86 -4.01 -10.39
CA GLU A 168 -8.48 -3.20 -9.33
C GLU A 168 -7.74 -1.86 -9.16
N ILE A 169 -6.41 -1.85 -9.26
CA ILE A 169 -5.62 -0.61 -9.27
C ILE A 169 -5.98 0.25 -10.47
N ALA A 170 -5.98 -0.32 -11.69
CA ALA A 170 -6.33 0.42 -12.90
C ALA A 170 -7.74 1.03 -12.76
N ARG A 171 -8.69 0.27 -12.23
CA ARG A 171 -10.05 0.76 -11.98
C ARG A 171 -10.09 1.87 -10.93
N LEU A 172 -9.31 1.78 -9.87
CA LEU A 172 -9.29 2.78 -8.81
C LEU A 172 -8.67 4.09 -9.33
N LEU A 173 -7.56 4.02 -10.07
CA LEU A 173 -6.93 5.19 -10.70
C LEU A 173 -7.87 5.86 -11.72
N GLU A 174 -8.61 5.06 -12.49
CA GLU A 174 -9.64 5.57 -13.40
C GLU A 174 -10.74 6.32 -12.64
N LEU A 175 -11.26 5.77 -11.53
CA LEU A 175 -12.28 6.42 -10.70
C LEU A 175 -11.77 7.72 -10.04
N LEU A 176 -10.47 7.78 -9.73
CA LEU A 176 -9.80 8.94 -9.18
C LEU A 176 -9.52 10.04 -10.21
N SER A 177 -9.74 9.79 -11.50
CA SER A 177 -9.50 10.76 -12.56
C SER A 177 -10.54 11.89 -12.58
N ASP A 178 -10.17 13.04 -13.15
CA ASP A 178 -10.98 14.28 -13.13
C ASP A 178 -12.25 14.18 -13.99
N ASP A 179 -12.22 13.32 -15.00
CA ASP A 179 -13.35 13.06 -15.90
C ASP A 179 -14.47 12.26 -15.23
N ARG A 180 -14.27 11.80 -13.99
CA ARG A 180 -15.26 11.04 -13.22
C ARG A 180 -16.02 11.93 -12.25
N ALA A 181 -17.35 11.96 -12.40
CA ALA A 181 -18.27 12.66 -11.49
C ALA A 181 -18.29 12.08 -10.06
N ALA A 182 -17.92 10.80 -9.91
CA ALA A 182 -17.75 10.17 -8.62
C ALA A 182 -16.57 10.78 -7.86
N HIS A 183 -16.86 11.41 -6.71
CA HIS A 183 -15.85 11.98 -5.83
C HIS A 183 -15.71 11.21 -4.51
N ILE A 184 -16.60 10.26 -4.19
CA ILE A 184 -16.45 9.33 -3.07
C ILE A 184 -16.49 7.90 -3.62
N ILE A 185 -15.42 7.15 -3.38
CA ILE A 185 -15.23 5.77 -3.78
C ILE A 185 -15.11 4.91 -2.53
N THR A 186 -15.82 3.79 -2.48
CA THR A 186 -15.71 2.84 -1.36
C THR A 186 -15.05 1.55 -1.82
N VAL A 187 -13.86 1.25 -1.29
CA VAL A 187 -13.21 -0.05 -1.44
C VAL A 187 -13.66 -0.95 -0.30
N ASN A 188 -14.49 -1.94 -0.62
CA ASN A 188 -15.05 -2.85 0.37
C ASN A 188 -14.64 -4.30 0.13
N GLY A 189 -14.94 -5.17 1.09
CA GLY A 189 -14.60 -6.58 1.02
C GLY A 189 -14.21 -7.15 2.37
N PHE A 190 -13.91 -8.44 2.38
CA PHE A 190 -13.68 -9.17 3.61
C PHE A 190 -12.44 -8.67 4.40
N GLY A 191 -12.37 -8.99 5.70
CA GLY A 191 -11.20 -8.71 6.54
C GLY A 191 -9.93 -9.36 5.95
N GLY A 192 -8.81 -8.64 5.92
CA GLY A 192 -7.54 -9.20 5.44
C GLY A 192 -7.41 -9.42 3.93
N VAL A 193 -8.38 -8.96 3.12
CA VAL A 193 -8.36 -9.10 1.65
C VAL A 193 -7.37 -8.14 0.93
N GLY A 194 -6.85 -7.14 1.65
CA GLY A 194 -5.88 -6.17 1.11
C GLY A 194 -6.43 -4.81 0.69
N LYS A 195 -7.62 -4.39 1.17
CA LYS A 195 -8.22 -3.08 0.84
C LYS A 195 -7.29 -1.90 1.09
N THR A 196 -6.74 -1.80 2.31
CA THR A 196 -5.82 -0.73 2.69
C THR A 196 -4.56 -0.74 1.83
N ALA A 197 -4.01 -1.92 1.54
CA ALA A 197 -2.85 -2.06 0.66
C ALA A 197 -3.15 -1.59 -0.77
N LEU A 198 -4.30 -1.95 -1.34
CA LEU A 198 -4.73 -1.48 -2.67
C LEU A 198 -4.84 0.05 -2.72
N VAL A 199 -5.48 0.65 -1.71
CA VAL A 199 -5.68 2.10 -1.67
C VAL A 199 -4.37 2.85 -1.48
N LEU A 200 -3.49 2.36 -0.60
CA LEU A 200 -2.16 2.94 -0.41
C LEU A 200 -1.31 2.82 -1.67
N GLU A 201 -1.32 1.67 -2.35
CA GLU A 201 -0.63 1.48 -3.61
C GLU A 201 -1.10 2.48 -4.68
N ALA A 202 -2.42 2.63 -4.85
CA ALA A 202 -2.98 3.63 -5.76
C ALA A 202 -2.57 5.06 -5.38
N ALA A 203 -2.58 5.38 -4.09
CA ALA A 203 -2.17 6.69 -3.58
C ALA A 203 -0.69 6.96 -3.81
N TYR A 204 0.18 5.95 -3.66
CA TYR A 204 1.59 6.05 -3.98
C TYR A 204 1.81 6.27 -5.48
N ARG A 205 1.09 5.56 -6.36
CA ARG A 205 1.14 5.81 -7.81
C ARG A 205 0.71 7.23 -8.16
N CYS A 206 -0.34 7.75 -7.52
CA CYS A 206 -0.77 9.15 -7.67
C CYS A 206 0.28 10.14 -7.14
N LEU A 207 0.90 9.86 -5.99
CA LEU A 207 1.96 10.70 -5.42
C LEU A 207 3.15 10.80 -6.37
N GLN A 208 3.56 9.67 -6.98
CA GLN A 208 4.65 9.66 -7.95
C GLN A 208 4.29 10.44 -9.21
N ALA A 209 3.08 10.27 -9.76
CA ALA A 209 2.60 11.05 -10.90
C ALA A 209 2.55 12.56 -10.59
N SER A 210 2.20 12.92 -9.36
CA SER A 210 2.12 14.31 -8.92
C SER A 210 3.49 14.97 -8.75
N ARG A 211 4.54 14.19 -8.44
CA ARG A 211 5.92 14.67 -8.36
C ARG A 211 6.59 14.69 -9.73
N ILE A 212 6.33 13.68 -10.55
CA ILE A 212 6.94 13.49 -11.86
C ILE A 212 5.84 13.06 -12.81
N GLN A 213 5.32 14.00 -13.60
CA GLN A 213 4.14 13.81 -14.45
C GLN A 213 4.32 12.67 -15.48
N GLU A 214 5.57 12.34 -15.82
CA GLU A 214 5.92 11.28 -16.76
C GLU A 214 6.14 9.90 -16.11
N ALA A 215 6.22 9.82 -14.77
CA ALA A 215 6.52 8.57 -14.06
C ALA A 215 5.37 7.55 -14.12
N TYR A 216 4.12 8.04 -14.11
CA TYR A 216 2.91 7.22 -14.17
C TYR A 216 1.84 7.95 -14.98
N LEU A 217 1.96 7.89 -16.32
CA LEU A 217 1.07 8.58 -17.27
C LEU A 217 -0.43 8.28 -17.09
N SER A 218 -0.78 7.17 -16.44
CA SER A 218 -2.17 6.75 -16.22
C SER A 218 -2.72 7.09 -14.83
N ALA A 219 -1.89 7.60 -13.92
CA ALA A 219 -2.33 7.94 -12.56
C ALA A 219 -2.69 9.44 -12.47
N PRO A 220 -3.82 9.79 -11.83
CA PRO A 220 -4.16 11.19 -11.59
C PRO A 220 -3.17 11.86 -10.63
N THR A 221 -3.06 13.19 -10.73
CA THR A 221 -2.18 14.00 -9.88
C THR A 221 -2.98 14.70 -8.78
N PHE A 222 -2.38 14.94 -7.62
CA PHE A 222 -3.00 15.65 -6.52
C PHE A 222 -2.00 16.64 -5.91
N GLU A 223 -2.50 17.77 -5.45
CA GLU A 223 -1.74 18.75 -4.67
C GLU A 223 -1.61 18.33 -3.21
N ALA A 224 -2.56 17.53 -2.71
CA ALA A 224 -2.52 16.94 -1.38
C ALA A 224 -3.04 15.49 -1.38
N ILE A 225 -2.38 14.61 -0.62
CA ILE A 225 -2.81 13.23 -0.38
C ILE A 225 -2.85 12.98 1.13
N ILE A 226 -4.05 12.89 1.68
CA ILE A 226 -4.30 12.85 3.12
C ILE A 226 -4.84 11.47 3.48
N PHE A 227 -4.14 10.76 4.35
CA PHE A 227 -4.52 9.45 4.88
C PHE A 227 -4.93 9.56 6.34
N THR A 228 -6.11 9.05 6.66
CA THR A 228 -6.64 8.90 8.02
C THR A 228 -7.03 7.45 8.24
N SER A 229 -6.86 6.94 9.45
CA SER A 229 -7.19 5.54 9.72
C SER A 229 -7.73 5.32 11.13
N ALA A 230 -8.91 4.71 11.21
CA ALA A 230 -9.54 4.29 12.46
C ALA A 230 -9.13 2.86 12.90
N LYS A 231 -8.15 2.24 12.22
CA LYS A 231 -7.67 0.88 12.50
C LYS A 231 -7.21 0.76 13.96
N GLU A 232 -7.77 -0.20 14.70
CA GLU A 232 -7.55 -0.32 16.15
C GLU A 232 -6.31 -1.12 16.53
N SER A 233 -5.84 -2.01 15.67
CA SER A 233 -4.74 -2.92 15.96
C SER A 233 -3.99 -3.38 14.70
N TYR A 234 -2.79 -3.92 14.91
CA TYR A 234 -1.96 -4.60 13.93
C TYR A 234 -1.93 -6.10 14.24
N LEU A 235 -1.88 -6.92 13.20
CA LEU A 235 -1.56 -8.33 13.32
C LEU A 235 -0.06 -8.51 13.06
N THR A 236 0.67 -9.08 14.00
CA THR A 236 2.11 -9.32 13.91
C THR A 236 2.43 -10.80 14.12
N SER A 237 3.68 -11.21 13.90
CA SER A 237 4.14 -12.57 14.21
C SER A 237 3.99 -12.92 15.70
N ALA A 238 4.11 -11.92 16.58
CA ALA A 238 3.99 -12.02 18.03
C ALA A 238 2.55 -11.83 18.55
N GLY A 239 1.57 -11.60 17.66
CA GLY A 239 0.16 -11.46 18.00
C GLY A 239 -0.45 -10.09 17.66
N ILE A 240 -1.58 -9.78 18.30
CA ILE A 240 -2.33 -8.54 18.06
C ILE A 240 -1.76 -7.38 18.89
N LEU A 241 -1.24 -6.36 18.22
CA LEU A 241 -0.74 -5.14 18.86
C LEU A 241 -1.76 -4.00 18.75
N PRO A 242 -2.15 -3.34 19.85
CA PRO A 242 -3.05 -2.20 19.79
C PRO A 242 -2.36 -1.00 19.13
N ARG A 243 -3.07 -0.29 18.26
CA ARG A 243 -2.59 0.98 17.69
C ARG A 243 -2.82 2.10 18.69
N LEU A 244 -1.83 2.98 18.89
CA LEU A 244 -1.94 4.10 19.83
C LEU A 244 -2.59 5.33 19.20
N GLN A 245 -2.23 5.66 17.96
CA GLN A 245 -2.85 6.75 17.19
C GLN A 245 -4.02 6.21 16.35
N ARG A 246 -5.23 6.71 16.59
CA ARG A 246 -6.44 6.27 15.89
C ARG A 246 -7.27 7.48 15.51
N ASP A 247 -7.49 7.70 14.22
CA ASP A 247 -8.25 8.83 13.72
C ASP A 247 -9.74 8.45 13.68
N ARG A 248 -10.39 8.40 14.84
CA ARG A 248 -11.73 7.80 14.97
C ARG A 248 -12.86 8.82 14.89
N SER A 249 -12.61 10.08 15.14
CA SER A 249 -13.63 11.13 15.17
C SER A 249 -13.48 12.12 14.02
N LEU A 250 -14.55 12.86 13.72
CA LEU A 250 -14.49 13.96 12.75
C LEU A 250 -13.43 15.00 13.14
N SER A 251 -13.23 15.26 14.44
CA SER A 251 -12.18 16.17 14.92
C SER A 251 -10.77 15.62 14.70
N ASP A 252 -10.55 14.31 14.78
CA ASP A 252 -9.26 13.69 14.43
C ASP A 252 -8.97 13.91 12.94
N ILE A 253 -9.95 13.65 12.08
CA ILE A 253 -9.83 13.86 10.63
C ILE A 253 -9.49 15.33 10.33
N CYS A 254 -10.16 16.28 10.97
CA CYS A 254 -9.87 17.71 10.82
C CYS A 254 -8.42 18.06 11.22
N ARG A 255 -7.92 17.49 12.32
CA ARG A 255 -6.54 17.65 12.77
C ARG A 255 -5.53 17.07 11.77
N VAL A 256 -5.81 15.90 11.22
CA VAL A 256 -4.93 15.28 10.21
C VAL A 256 -4.92 16.09 8.91
N ILE A 257 -6.06 16.62 8.48
CA ILE A 257 -6.12 17.52 7.32
C ILE A 257 -5.27 18.77 7.58
N SER A 258 -5.46 19.41 8.73
CA SER A 258 -4.71 20.61 9.12
C SER A 258 -3.20 20.37 9.19
N SER A 259 -2.77 19.27 9.82
CA SER A 259 -1.34 18.94 9.94
C SER A 259 -0.71 18.55 8.60
N THR A 260 -1.43 17.83 7.74
CA THR A 260 -0.90 17.41 6.44
C THR A 260 -0.74 18.60 5.49
N LEU A 261 -1.68 19.55 5.54
CA LEU A 261 -1.63 20.77 4.73
C LEU A 261 -0.68 21.83 5.28
N ASP A 262 -0.16 21.64 6.50
CA ASP A 262 0.65 22.63 7.23
C ASP A 262 -0.08 23.96 7.44
N ILE A 263 -1.36 23.88 7.83
CA ILE A 263 -2.22 25.04 8.11
C ILE A 263 -2.93 24.85 9.47
N PRO A 264 -2.28 25.19 10.60
CA PRO A 264 -2.83 25.02 11.94
C PRO A 264 -4.14 25.78 12.16
N GLU A 265 -4.36 26.89 11.44
CA GLU A 265 -5.54 27.74 11.59
C GLU A 265 -6.84 27.06 11.15
N LEU A 266 -6.76 25.97 10.37
CA LEU A 266 -7.92 25.20 9.94
C LEU A 266 -8.68 24.58 11.12
N VAL A 267 -8.01 24.30 12.24
CA VAL A 267 -8.62 23.72 13.44
C VAL A 267 -8.86 24.74 14.56
N ASN A 268 -8.81 26.03 14.26
CA ASN A 268 -9.17 27.08 15.21
C ASN A 268 -10.69 27.24 15.36
N GLY A 269 -11.14 27.55 16.57
CA GLY A 269 -12.56 27.79 16.88
C GLY A 269 -13.38 26.51 17.05
N GLU A 270 -14.70 26.65 17.01
CA GLU A 270 -15.63 25.51 17.14
C GLU A 270 -15.66 24.63 15.89
N LEU A 271 -16.10 23.37 16.06
CA LEU A 271 -16.06 22.35 15.00
C LEU A 271 -16.70 22.81 13.69
N ASN A 272 -17.87 23.48 13.72
CA ASN A 272 -18.50 23.97 12.49
C ASN A 272 -17.64 25.00 11.73
N GLN A 273 -16.93 25.86 12.47
CA GLN A 273 -15.98 26.79 11.86
C GLN A 273 -14.79 26.05 11.25
N GLN A 274 -14.27 25.03 11.94
CA GLN A 274 -13.19 24.18 11.43
C GLN A 274 -13.60 23.49 10.11
N LEU A 275 -14.81 22.92 10.07
CA LEU A 275 -15.36 22.27 8.88
C LEU A 275 -15.53 23.27 7.71
N ASN A 276 -15.95 24.50 7.99
CA ASN A 276 -16.03 25.55 6.97
C ASN A 276 -14.65 25.94 6.43
N ASN A 277 -13.69 26.17 7.32
CA ASN A 277 -12.31 26.52 6.95
C ASN A 277 -11.67 25.41 6.09
N ILE A 278 -11.86 24.15 6.49
CA ILE A 278 -11.37 22.98 5.75
C ILE A 278 -12.02 22.90 4.37
N ARG A 279 -13.36 23.01 4.27
CA ARG A 279 -14.07 22.97 2.98
C ARG A 279 -13.59 24.08 2.04
N GLU A 280 -13.44 25.30 2.55
CA GLU A 280 -12.94 26.42 1.76
C GLU A 280 -11.50 26.17 1.28
N CYS A 281 -10.62 25.68 2.16
CA CYS A 281 -9.24 25.36 1.80
C CYS A 281 -9.15 24.27 0.74
N LEU A 282 -9.90 23.17 0.92
CA LEU A 282 -9.92 22.03 0.00
C LEU A 282 -10.61 22.35 -1.33
N SER A 283 -11.51 23.35 -1.38
CA SER A 283 -12.14 23.78 -2.65
C SER A 283 -11.15 24.36 -3.66
N LYS A 284 -9.97 24.78 -3.19
CA LYS A 284 -8.91 25.41 -3.98
C LYS A 284 -7.75 24.47 -4.28
N LYS A 285 -7.82 23.21 -3.87
CA LYS A 285 -6.72 22.23 -3.98
C LYS A 285 -7.23 20.85 -4.41
N ARG A 286 -6.64 20.29 -5.46
CA ARG A 286 -6.93 18.91 -5.86
C ARG A 286 -6.41 17.94 -4.81
N THR A 287 -7.31 17.39 -4.01
CA THR A 287 -6.98 16.58 -2.83
C THR A 287 -7.49 15.16 -2.96
N LEU A 288 -6.65 14.19 -2.62
CA LEU A 288 -7.07 12.81 -2.37
C LEU A 288 -7.16 12.61 -0.84
N LEU A 289 -8.36 12.38 -0.32
CA LEU A 289 -8.62 12.05 1.08
C LEU A 289 -8.92 10.56 1.22
N ILE A 290 -8.16 9.85 2.05
CA ILE A 290 -8.30 8.43 2.30
C ILE A 290 -8.78 8.24 3.74
N LEU A 291 -9.88 7.50 3.87
CA LEU A 291 -10.51 7.12 5.13
C LEU A 291 -10.46 5.61 5.30
N ASP A 292 -9.46 5.14 6.04
CA ASP A 292 -9.24 3.73 6.25
C ASP A 292 -10.01 3.18 7.46
N ASN A 293 -10.69 2.05 7.24
CA ASN A 293 -11.36 1.24 8.25
C ASN A 293 -12.58 1.96 8.89
N LEU A 294 -13.54 2.37 8.05
CA LEU A 294 -14.71 3.16 8.43
C LEU A 294 -15.54 2.54 9.56
N GLU A 295 -15.65 1.21 9.63
CA GLU A 295 -16.42 0.50 10.67
C GLU A 295 -15.93 0.75 12.10
N SER A 296 -14.72 1.29 12.30
CA SER A 296 -14.16 1.58 13.63
C SER A 296 -14.25 3.05 14.05
N VAL A 297 -14.83 3.92 13.22
CA VAL A 297 -15.00 5.34 13.55
C VAL A 297 -16.10 5.55 14.60
N ILE A 298 -16.02 6.67 15.31
CA ILE A 298 -17.02 7.16 16.24
C ILE A 298 -17.94 8.10 15.47
N ASN A 299 -19.26 7.87 15.56
CA ASN A 299 -20.29 8.64 14.86
C ASN A 299 -20.08 8.69 13.32
N PRO A 300 -20.21 7.55 12.62
CA PRO A 300 -19.96 7.48 11.18
C PRO A 300 -20.83 8.43 10.35
N GLN A 301 -22.06 8.74 10.81
CA GLN A 301 -22.98 9.62 10.10
C GLN A 301 -22.44 11.05 9.95
N SER A 302 -21.80 11.60 10.99
CA SER A 302 -21.22 12.96 10.90
C SER A 302 -20.03 13.02 9.95
N ILE A 303 -19.22 11.95 9.91
CA ILE A 303 -18.11 11.83 8.98
C ILE A 303 -18.65 11.71 7.56
N LEU A 304 -19.62 10.84 7.30
CA LEU A 304 -20.22 10.69 5.96
C LEU A 304 -20.87 11.98 5.47
N ALA A 305 -21.58 12.71 6.35
CA ALA A 305 -22.14 14.02 6.01
C ALA A 305 -21.04 15.03 5.63
N PHE A 306 -19.95 15.09 6.40
CA PHE A 306 -18.80 15.93 6.06
C PHE A 306 -18.20 15.57 4.70
N LEU A 307 -18.00 14.28 4.41
CA LEU A 307 -17.44 13.83 3.13
C LEU A 307 -18.36 14.17 1.96
N TYR A 308 -19.67 14.08 2.14
CA TYR A 308 -20.67 14.42 1.13
C TYR A 308 -20.70 15.93 0.83
N ASP A 309 -20.42 16.76 1.83
CA ASP A 309 -20.34 18.21 1.72
C ASP A 309 -18.99 18.72 1.18
N LEU A 310 -18.03 17.83 0.90
CA LEU A 310 -16.74 18.23 0.33
C LEU A 310 -16.90 18.71 -1.12
N PRO A 311 -16.10 19.71 -1.54
CA PRO A 311 -16.07 20.14 -2.93
C PRO A 311 -15.76 18.96 -3.89
N PRO A 312 -16.42 18.85 -5.07
CA PRO A 312 -16.22 17.73 -6.00
C PRO A 312 -14.80 17.55 -6.53
N ILE A 313 -13.95 18.58 -6.42
CA ILE A 313 -12.51 18.54 -6.73
C ILE A 313 -11.73 17.65 -5.74
N VAL A 314 -12.29 17.36 -4.57
CA VAL A 314 -11.73 16.43 -3.58
C VAL A 314 -12.17 15.01 -3.91
N LYS A 315 -11.22 14.13 -4.19
CA LYS A 315 -11.49 12.69 -4.32
C LYS A 315 -11.35 12.03 -2.95
N VAL A 316 -12.32 11.21 -2.58
CA VAL A 316 -12.38 10.49 -1.32
C VAL A 316 -12.34 9.00 -1.61
N VAL A 317 -11.47 8.26 -0.91
CA VAL A 317 -11.46 6.79 -0.92
C VAL A 317 -11.66 6.28 0.48
N ILE A 318 -12.71 5.48 0.67
CA ILE A 318 -13.06 4.86 1.95
C ILE A 318 -12.72 3.38 1.87
N THR A 319 -12.04 2.82 2.88
CA THR A 319 -11.98 1.36 3.04
C THR A 319 -12.97 0.90 4.10
N SER A 320 -13.71 -0.18 3.82
CA SER A 320 -14.60 -0.77 4.82
C SER A 320 -14.77 -2.28 4.66
N ARG A 321 -15.11 -2.97 5.76
CA ARG A 321 -15.60 -4.36 5.72
C ARG A 321 -17.07 -4.47 5.28
N GLU A 322 -17.83 -3.38 5.37
CA GLU A 322 -19.23 -3.36 4.97
C GLU A 322 -19.36 -2.95 3.49
N GLN A 323 -20.20 -3.65 2.74
CA GLN A 323 -20.55 -3.30 1.38
C GLN A 323 -21.52 -2.12 1.36
N ALA A 324 -21.53 -1.41 0.25
CA ALA A 324 -22.51 -0.38 -0.11
C ALA A 324 -22.39 0.96 0.65
N LEU A 325 -21.36 1.72 0.29
CA LEU A 325 -21.37 3.18 0.31
C LEU A 325 -20.86 3.66 -1.06
N PHE A 326 -21.12 4.92 -1.40
CA PHE A 326 -20.78 5.62 -2.65
C PHE A 326 -19.79 4.90 -3.58
N MET A 327 -20.21 4.62 -4.83
CA MET A 327 -19.41 3.99 -5.89
C MET A 327 -18.52 2.82 -5.40
N PRO A 328 -19.13 1.67 -5.06
CA PRO A 328 -18.41 0.57 -4.43
C PRO A 328 -17.48 -0.16 -5.40
N MET A 329 -16.31 -0.53 -4.89
CA MET A 329 -15.35 -1.47 -5.49
C MET A 329 -15.16 -2.63 -4.52
N HIS A 330 -15.67 -3.81 -4.89
CA HIS A 330 -15.58 -5.00 -4.07
C HIS A 330 -14.29 -5.77 -4.34
N LEU A 331 -13.52 -6.03 -3.30
CA LEU A 331 -12.32 -6.87 -3.35
C LEU A 331 -12.64 -8.28 -2.85
N GLU A 332 -12.46 -9.25 -3.74
CA GLU A 332 -12.49 -10.69 -3.43
C GLU A 332 -11.10 -11.21 -3.05
N SER A 333 -10.95 -12.46 -2.62
CA SER A 333 -9.64 -13.10 -2.39
C SER A 333 -8.71 -13.03 -3.62
N LEU A 334 -7.40 -13.17 -3.41
CA LEU A 334 -6.46 -13.26 -4.53
C LEU A 334 -6.70 -14.53 -5.35
N LEU A 335 -6.51 -14.41 -6.66
CA LEU A 335 -6.40 -15.56 -7.54
C LEU A 335 -5.20 -16.41 -7.13
N GLU A 336 -5.28 -17.72 -7.37
CA GLU A 336 -4.21 -18.68 -7.03
C GLU A 336 -2.84 -18.20 -7.53
N VAL A 337 -2.76 -17.77 -8.80
CA VAL A 337 -1.51 -17.32 -9.41
C VAL A 337 -0.85 -16.18 -8.64
N ASP A 338 -1.63 -15.21 -8.16
CA ASP A 338 -1.10 -14.06 -7.44
C ASP A 338 -0.87 -14.39 -5.96
N SER A 339 -1.71 -15.23 -5.36
CA SER A 339 -1.49 -15.72 -4.00
C SER A 339 -0.21 -16.55 -3.88
N LEU A 340 0.09 -17.40 -4.87
CA LEU A 340 1.34 -18.17 -4.89
C LEU A 340 2.57 -17.26 -5.04
N LYS A 341 2.48 -16.17 -5.83
CA LYS A 341 3.54 -15.15 -5.90
C LYS A 341 3.73 -14.46 -4.55
N LEU A 342 2.64 -14.07 -3.89
CA LEU A 342 2.66 -13.44 -2.58
C LEU A 342 3.33 -14.34 -1.54
N ILE A 343 2.92 -15.61 -1.47
CA ILE A 343 3.49 -16.59 -0.53
C ILE A 343 4.99 -16.77 -0.76
N LYS A 344 5.42 -16.91 -2.02
CA LYS A 344 6.84 -17.07 -2.37
C LYS A 344 7.66 -15.82 -2.06
N ASN A 345 7.11 -14.63 -2.33
CA ASN A 345 7.76 -13.37 -2.03
C ASN A 345 7.93 -13.19 -0.51
N GLN A 346 6.87 -13.41 0.27
CA GLN A 346 6.92 -13.37 1.73
C GLN A 346 7.93 -14.38 2.29
N ALA A 347 7.94 -15.62 1.78
CA ALA A 347 8.88 -16.64 2.22
C ALA A 347 10.34 -16.21 1.99
N LYS A 348 10.62 -15.65 0.80
CA LYS A 348 11.93 -15.12 0.44
C LYS A 348 12.37 -13.97 1.37
N GLU A 349 11.48 -13.03 1.68
CA GLU A 349 11.77 -11.93 2.60
C GLU A 349 12.10 -12.43 4.01
N GLN A 350 11.43 -13.48 4.47
CA GLN A 350 11.66 -14.11 5.77
C GLN A 350 12.83 -15.11 5.76
N GLY A 351 13.56 -15.24 4.64
CA GLY A 351 14.71 -16.14 4.53
C GLY A 351 14.38 -17.63 4.52
N ILE A 352 13.13 -18.00 4.27
CA ILE A 352 12.70 -19.42 4.17
C ILE A 352 12.35 -19.80 2.74
N THR A 353 12.49 -21.09 2.43
CA THR A 353 12.13 -21.64 1.11
C THR A 353 10.94 -22.56 1.27
N LEU A 354 9.89 -22.32 0.47
CA LEU A 354 8.71 -23.19 0.41
C LEU A 354 8.66 -23.90 -0.94
N THR A 355 8.33 -25.18 -0.92
CA THR A 355 8.07 -25.94 -2.16
C THR A 355 6.78 -25.44 -2.81
N GLN A 356 6.59 -25.78 -4.09
CA GLN A 356 5.34 -25.46 -4.79
C GLN A 356 4.12 -26.09 -4.13
N GLU A 357 4.24 -27.33 -3.66
CA GLU A 357 3.19 -28.05 -2.94
C GLU A 357 2.85 -27.35 -1.62
N GLN A 358 3.85 -26.94 -0.83
CA GLN A 358 3.61 -26.18 0.40
C GLN A 358 2.90 -24.85 0.12
N CYS A 359 3.29 -24.13 -0.94
CA CYS A 359 2.60 -22.90 -1.35
C CYS A 359 1.14 -23.15 -1.73
N GLN A 360 0.85 -24.26 -2.43
CA GLN A 360 -0.51 -24.65 -2.80
C GLN A 360 -1.36 -24.97 -1.57
N ILE A 361 -0.79 -25.72 -0.61
CA ILE A 361 -1.47 -26.01 0.66
C ILE A 361 -1.79 -24.70 1.40
N VAL A 362 -0.82 -23.79 1.53
CA VAL A 362 -1.06 -22.48 2.17
C VAL A 362 -2.16 -21.70 1.44
N TYR A 363 -2.15 -21.68 0.11
CA TYR A 363 -3.20 -21.00 -0.67
C TYR A 363 -4.60 -21.58 -0.39
N GLN A 364 -4.73 -22.92 -0.46
CA GLN A 364 -6.00 -23.61 -0.23
C GLN A 364 -6.53 -23.33 1.18
N GLU A 365 -5.67 -23.49 2.19
CA GLU A 365 -6.04 -23.33 3.60
C GLU A 365 -6.34 -21.87 3.98
N THR A 366 -5.79 -20.91 3.25
CA THR A 366 -6.05 -19.48 3.47
C THR A 366 -7.13 -18.92 2.56
N SER A 367 -7.68 -19.73 1.65
CA SER A 367 -8.69 -19.32 0.66
C SER A 367 -8.27 -18.06 -0.13
N GLY A 368 -6.97 -17.90 -0.40
CA GLY A 368 -6.41 -16.75 -1.10
C GLY A 368 -6.49 -15.41 -0.34
N LEU A 369 -6.76 -15.41 0.97
CA LEU A 369 -6.72 -14.18 1.78
C LEU A 369 -5.27 -13.76 2.06
N PRO A 370 -4.81 -12.58 1.59
CA PRO A 370 -3.43 -12.13 1.76
C PRO A 370 -2.94 -12.15 3.21
N THR A 371 -3.73 -11.60 4.15
CA THR A 371 -3.32 -11.55 5.57
C THR A 371 -3.16 -12.94 6.17
N ALA A 372 -4.01 -13.90 5.81
CA ALA A 372 -3.91 -15.27 6.31
C ALA A 372 -2.71 -16.01 5.69
N ALA A 373 -2.43 -15.81 4.40
CA ALA A 373 -1.24 -16.33 3.74
C ALA A 373 0.05 -15.79 4.34
N ILE A 374 0.14 -14.47 4.56
CA ILE A 374 1.28 -13.83 5.21
C ILE A 374 1.44 -14.35 6.65
N TYR A 375 0.35 -14.50 7.40
CA TYR A 375 0.39 -15.06 8.75
C TYR A 375 0.96 -16.49 8.75
N ALA A 376 0.50 -17.34 7.83
CA ALA A 376 1.01 -18.71 7.67
C ALA A 376 2.53 -18.73 7.46
N VAL A 377 3.01 -17.93 6.51
CA VAL A 377 4.44 -17.84 6.19
C VAL A 377 5.24 -17.29 7.37
N ASN A 378 4.71 -16.30 8.10
CA ASN A 378 5.38 -15.78 9.29
C ASN A 378 5.47 -16.81 10.42
N LYS A 379 4.48 -17.70 10.58
CA LYS A 379 4.58 -18.82 11.52
C LYS A 379 5.62 -19.84 11.06
N LEU A 380 5.66 -20.20 9.77
CA LEU A 380 6.73 -21.05 9.24
C LEU A 380 8.13 -20.45 9.49
N ALA A 381 8.29 -19.15 9.27
CA ALA A 381 9.53 -18.44 9.54
C ALA A 381 9.91 -18.40 11.03
N SER A 382 8.91 -18.47 11.92
CA SER A 382 9.11 -18.56 13.37
C SER A 382 9.44 -19.97 13.86
N GLY A 383 9.61 -20.95 12.96
CA GLY A 383 10.01 -22.32 13.28
C GLY A 383 8.87 -23.33 13.43
N TYR A 384 7.62 -22.92 13.20
CA TYR A 384 6.49 -23.85 13.18
C TYR A 384 6.52 -24.74 11.92
N SER A 385 6.09 -25.99 12.05
CA SER A 385 5.81 -26.86 10.92
C SER A 385 4.59 -26.36 10.12
N LEU A 386 4.46 -26.81 8.88
CA LEU A 386 3.31 -26.48 8.04
C LEU A 386 1.98 -26.91 8.67
N SER A 387 1.93 -28.11 9.26
CA SER A 387 0.76 -28.60 9.99
C SER A 387 0.38 -27.69 11.16
N GLU A 388 1.35 -27.27 11.98
CA GLU A 388 1.10 -26.40 13.14
C GLU A 388 0.68 -24.98 12.74
N ALA A 389 1.19 -24.48 11.61
CA ALA A 389 0.77 -23.20 11.05
C ALA A 389 -0.68 -23.26 10.53
N ILE A 390 -1.06 -24.34 9.83
CA ILE A 390 -2.42 -24.56 9.32
C ILE A 390 -3.42 -24.76 10.46
N GLU A 391 -3.05 -25.53 11.49
CA GLU A 391 -3.89 -25.75 12.67
C GLU A 391 -4.28 -24.41 13.33
N ARG A 392 -3.31 -23.49 13.46
CA ARG A 392 -3.57 -22.13 13.97
C ARG A 392 -4.46 -21.28 13.08
N ILE A 393 -4.41 -21.49 11.76
CA ILE A 393 -5.30 -20.79 10.82
C ILE A 393 -6.74 -21.29 10.96
N LYS A 394 -6.92 -22.58 11.24
CA LYS A 394 -8.23 -23.22 11.44
C LYS A 394 -8.81 -23.00 12.83
N ASP A 395 -7.96 -22.74 13.82
CA ASP A 395 -8.36 -22.45 15.19
C ASP A 395 -9.15 -21.12 15.26
N SER A 396 -10.41 -21.20 15.65
CA SER A 396 -11.31 -20.05 15.81
C SER A 396 -10.93 -19.16 16.98
N SER A 397 -10.19 -19.70 17.95
CA SER A 397 -9.66 -18.96 19.09
C SER A 397 -8.34 -18.24 18.77
N SER A 398 -7.76 -18.48 17.59
CA SER A 398 -6.49 -17.90 17.19
C SER A 398 -6.54 -16.38 17.07
N GLU A 399 -5.36 -15.77 17.14
CA GLU A 399 -5.18 -14.33 16.94
C GLU A 399 -5.62 -13.90 15.53
N LEU A 400 -5.35 -14.74 14.52
CA LEU A 400 -5.76 -14.48 13.14
C LEU A 400 -7.29 -14.44 13.03
N ALA A 401 -7.96 -15.46 13.57
CA ALA A 401 -9.41 -15.55 13.60
C ALA A 401 -10.04 -14.33 14.31
N ASN A 402 -9.54 -14.01 15.50
CA ASN A 402 -9.97 -12.83 16.25
C ASN A 402 -9.77 -11.53 15.46
N PHE A 403 -8.65 -11.38 14.76
CA PHE A 403 -8.36 -10.18 13.96
C PHE A 403 -9.25 -10.05 12.72
N LEU A 404 -9.54 -11.17 12.05
CA LEU A 404 -10.32 -11.19 10.81
C LEU A 404 -11.83 -11.12 11.05
N PHE A 405 -12.37 -11.85 12.03
CA PHE A 405 -13.82 -12.10 12.11
C PHE A 405 -14.52 -11.44 13.29
N LYS A 406 -13.84 -11.29 14.45
CA LYS A 406 -14.47 -10.96 15.73
C LYS A 406 -15.37 -9.73 15.70
N SER A 407 -14.89 -8.61 15.14
CA SER A 407 -15.66 -7.37 15.13
C SER A 407 -16.92 -7.47 14.26
N SER A 408 -16.79 -8.09 13.08
CA SER A 408 -17.90 -8.27 12.14
C SER A 408 -18.98 -9.20 12.73
N ILE A 409 -18.59 -10.33 13.32
CA ILE A 409 -19.55 -11.32 13.85
C ILE A 409 -20.14 -10.88 15.19
N LYS A 410 -19.36 -10.26 16.08
CA LYS A 410 -19.87 -9.74 17.36
C LYS A 410 -21.05 -8.79 17.17
N SER A 411 -21.06 -8.00 16.10
CA SER A 411 -22.16 -7.09 15.77
C SER A 411 -23.49 -7.81 15.46
N LEU A 412 -23.44 -9.08 15.08
CA LEU A 412 -24.61 -9.88 14.69
C LEU A 412 -25.22 -10.64 15.86
N ILE A 413 -24.48 -10.85 16.95
CA ILE A 413 -24.94 -11.65 18.09
C ILE A 413 -26.28 -11.13 18.59
N GLY A 414 -27.26 -12.03 18.72
CA GLY A 414 -28.64 -11.73 19.11
C GLY A 414 -29.56 -11.31 17.96
N GLN A 415 -29.07 -11.20 16.72
CA GLN A 415 -29.86 -10.87 15.54
C GLN A 415 -30.19 -12.13 14.70
N PRO A 416 -31.28 -12.12 13.91
CA PRO A 416 -31.61 -13.22 13.00
C PRO A 416 -30.50 -13.55 11.97
N SER A 417 -29.74 -12.54 11.55
CA SER A 417 -28.57 -12.69 10.67
C SER A 417 -27.51 -13.62 11.27
N HIS A 418 -27.31 -13.62 12.59
CA HIS A 418 -26.39 -14.54 13.25
C HIS A 418 -26.85 -16.00 13.11
N LEU A 419 -28.14 -16.29 13.35
CA LEU A 419 -28.69 -17.63 13.18
C LEU A 419 -28.60 -18.12 11.73
N LEU A 420 -28.84 -17.24 10.76
CA LEU A 420 -28.66 -17.54 9.34
C LEU A 420 -27.19 -17.83 8.98
N LEU A 421 -26.24 -17.12 9.59
CA LEU A 421 -24.81 -17.38 9.42
C LEU A 421 -24.43 -18.76 9.96
N MET A 422 -24.88 -19.09 11.19
CA MET A 422 -24.66 -20.40 11.80
C MET A 422 -25.27 -21.53 10.95
N ALA A 423 -26.47 -21.32 10.43
CA ALA A 423 -27.14 -22.27 9.54
C ALA A 423 -26.39 -22.46 8.22
N ALA A 424 -25.95 -21.36 7.58
CA ALA A 424 -25.17 -21.40 6.36
C ALA A 424 -23.83 -22.15 6.54
N ALA A 425 -23.17 -21.98 7.69
CA ALA A 425 -21.91 -22.66 7.99
C ALA A 425 -22.04 -24.20 8.07
N LYS A 426 -23.24 -24.75 8.25
CA LYS A 426 -23.47 -26.21 8.24
C LYS A 426 -23.35 -26.82 6.84
N PHE A 427 -23.45 -26.02 5.78
CA PHE A 427 -23.36 -26.49 4.40
C PHE A 427 -21.94 -26.41 3.86
N GLU A 428 -21.38 -27.54 3.41
CA GLU A 428 -20.07 -27.58 2.75
C GLU A 428 -20.10 -26.98 1.33
N LYS A 429 -21.23 -27.13 0.64
CA LYS A 429 -21.48 -26.62 -0.71
C LYS A 429 -22.40 -25.39 -0.67
N PRO A 430 -22.38 -24.52 -1.70
CA PRO A 430 -23.28 -23.37 -1.77
C PRO A 430 -24.74 -23.79 -1.61
N ALA A 431 -25.44 -23.15 -0.67
CA ALA A 431 -26.79 -23.51 -0.23
C ALA A 431 -27.83 -22.51 -0.71
N THR A 432 -29.04 -22.97 -0.98
CA THR A 432 -30.15 -22.09 -1.37
C THR A 432 -30.68 -21.31 -0.17
N ARG A 433 -31.35 -20.18 -0.43
CA ARG A 433 -32.06 -19.40 0.59
C ARG A 433 -32.97 -20.27 1.47
N ASP A 434 -33.77 -21.14 0.84
CA ASP A 434 -34.73 -21.99 1.55
C ASP A 434 -34.04 -23.03 2.45
N ALA A 435 -32.90 -23.56 2.01
CA ALA A 435 -32.12 -24.50 2.81
C ALA A 435 -31.56 -23.82 4.06
N ILE A 436 -31.02 -22.61 3.92
CA ILE A 436 -30.50 -21.83 5.04
C ILE A 436 -31.63 -21.45 6.00
N ALA A 437 -32.76 -20.97 5.49
CA ALA A 437 -33.92 -20.58 6.31
C ALA A 437 -34.48 -21.74 7.14
N LYS A 438 -34.63 -22.93 6.52
CA LYS A 438 -35.05 -24.15 7.22
C LYS A 438 -34.03 -24.57 8.28
N ALA A 439 -32.74 -24.49 7.98
CA ALA A 439 -31.68 -24.86 8.91
C ALA A 439 -31.49 -23.85 10.07
N SER A 440 -31.94 -22.61 9.91
CA SER A 440 -31.93 -21.58 10.96
C SER A 440 -33.20 -21.56 11.81
N ASP A 441 -34.23 -22.34 11.47
CA ASP A 441 -35.56 -22.32 12.10
C ASP A 441 -36.23 -20.94 12.10
N ILE A 442 -36.00 -20.16 11.04
CA ILE A 442 -36.62 -18.85 10.84
C ILE A 442 -37.67 -19.00 9.74
N ASN A 443 -38.92 -18.67 10.06
CA ASN A 443 -40.04 -18.81 9.14
C ASN A 443 -40.48 -17.48 8.50
N ASN A 444 -40.05 -16.34 9.05
CA ASN A 444 -40.42 -15.03 8.53
C ASN A 444 -39.57 -14.65 7.29
N THR A 445 -40.22 -14.55 6.13
CA THR A 445 -39.55 -14.28 4.84
C THR A 445 -38.81 -12.93 4.80
N ALA A 446 -39.37 -11.88 5.40
CA ALA A 446 -38.72 -10.56 5.44
C ALA A 446 -37.47 -10.60 6.32
N THR A 447 -37.56 -11.22 7.51
CA THR A 447 -36.42 -11.41 8.41
C THR A 447 -35.29 -12.21 7.75
N ILE A 448 -35.62 -13.25 6.98
CA ILE A 448 -34.62 -14.01 6.21
C ILE A 448 -33.96 -13.12 5.16
N ALA A 449 -34.74 -12.32 4.43
CA ALA A 449 -34.21 -11.43 3.40
C ALA A 449 -33.23 -10.42 4.01
N ASP A 450 -33.66 -9.69 5.04
CA ASP A 450 -32.87 -8.67 5.71
C ASP A 450 -31.61 -9.27 6.34
N GLY A 451 -31.73 -10.45 6.94
CA GLY A 451 -30.61 -11.16 7.54
C GLY A 451 -29.56 -11.59 6.50
N LEU A 452 -29.98 -12.19 5.39
CA LEU A 452 -29.06 -12.57 4.30
C LEU A 452 -28.41 -11.35 3.65
N VAL A 453 -29.18 -10.28 3.43
CA VAL A 453 -28.66 -9.00 2.92
C VAL A 453 -27.60 -8.44 3.87
N LYS A 454 -27.84 -8.46 5.19
CA LYS A 454 -26.84 -8.00 6.16
C LYS A 454 -25.56 -8.85 6.14
N LEU A 455 -25.68 -10.17 5.98
CA LEU A 455 -24.50 -11.05 5.85
C LEU A 455 -23.70 -10.80 4.57
N GLN A 456 -24.38 -10.51 3.46
CA GLN A 456 -23.73 -10.09 2.22
C GLN A 456 -23.06 -8.74 2.39
N GLN A 457 -23.71 -7.78 3.04
CA GLN A 457 -23.13 -6.48 3.37
C GLN A 457 -21.85 -6.63 4.18
N LEU A 458 -21.80 -7.53 5.16
CA LEU A 458 -20.58 -7.79 5.92
C LEU A 458 -19.53 -8.64 5.17
N SER A 459 -19.78 -8.97 3.90
CA SER A 459 -18.96 -9.88 3.08
C SER A 459 -18.74 -11.25 3.73
N LEU A 460 -19.69 -11.70 4.57
CA LEU A 460 -19.66 -13.01 5.23
C LEU A 460 -20.30 -14.10 4.37
N LEU A 461 -21.25 -13.73 3.51
CA LEU A 461 -21.83 -14.57 2.47
C LEU A 461 -21.66 -13.92 1.10
N LYS A 462 -21.38 -14.75 0.09
CA LYS A 462 -21.44 -14.39 -1.32
C LYS A 462 -22.65 -15.07 -1.95
N GLN A 463 -23.40 -14.36 -2.79
CA GLN A 463 -24.50 -14.95 -3.55
C GLN A 463 -24.10 -15.09 -5.02
N GLU A 464 -24.28 -16.28 -5.56
CA GLU A 464 -24.11 -16.60 -6.97
C GLU A 464 -25.40 -17.27 -7.45
N GLY A 465 -26.20 -16.53 -8.23
CA GLY A 465 -27.55 -16.96 -8.59
C GLY A 465 -28.47 -17.06 -7.36
N ASP A 466 -29.04 -18.24 -7.13
CA ASP A 466 -29.95 -18.55 -6.02
C ASP A 466 -29.22 -19.17 -4.80
N ARG A 467 -27.89 -19.27 -4.86
CA ARG A 467 -27.07 -19.94 -3.84
C ARG A 467 -26.15 -18.99 -3.12
N TYR A 468 -25.93 -19.28 -1.84
CA TYR A 468 -25.04 -18.58 -0.95
C TYR A 468 -23.84 -19.46 -0.60
N SER A 469 -22.65 -18.87 -0.65
CA SER A 469 -21.38 -19.47 -0.26
C SER A 469 -20.66 -18.59 0.76
N MET A 470 -19.69 -19.17 1.46
CA MET A 470 -18.79 -18.45 2.38
C MET A 470 -17.37 -19.01 2.24
N LEU A 471 -16.39 -18.20 2.63
CA LEU A 471 -15.00 -18.66 2.70
C LEU A 471 -14.86 -19.75 3.77
N GLU A 472 -13.98 -20.73 3.53
CA GLU A 472 -13.76 -21.84 4.45
C GLU A 472 -13.29 -21.36 5.83
N LEU A 473 -12.48 -20.30 5.87
CA LEU A 473 -12.04 -19.69 7.13
C LEU A 473 -13.21 -19.10 7.95
N ILE A 474 -14.20 -18.48 7.28
CA ILE A 474 -15.41 -17.98 7.94
C ILE A 474 -16.20 -19.16 8.49
N ARG A 475 -16.36 -20.21 7.67
CA ARG A 475 -17.09 -21.43 8.06
C ARG A 475 -16.48 -22.08 9.30
N ASN A 476 -15.16 -22.24 9.34
CA ASN A 476 -14.45 -22.82 10.47
C ASN A 476 -14.58 -21.96 11.73
N TYR A 477 -14.46 -20.63 11.59
CA TYR A 477 -14.66 -19.71 12.69
C TYR A 477 -16.06 -19.86 13.31
N VAL A 478 -17.10 -19.83 12.46
CA VAL A 478 -18.51 -19.88 12.89
C VAL A 478 -18.88 -21.24 13.51
N ARG A 479 -18.40 -22.36 12.94
CA ARG A 479 -18.69 -23.71 13.47
C ARG A 479 -18.15 -23.94 14.89
N ASN A 480 -17.03 -23.31 15.21
CA ASN A 480 -16.37 -23.48 16.50
C ASN A 480 -16.85 -22.45 17.55
N GLU A 481 -17.73 -21.50 17.18
CA GLU A 481 -18.46 -20.64 18.13
C GLU A 481 -19.76 -21.29 18.64
N SER A 482 -20.27 -22.35 17.98
CA SER A 482 -21.53 -23.03 18.32
C SER A 482 -21.49 -23.89 19.59
#